data_AF-A0A0K8R4B6-F1
#
_entry.id   AF-A0A0K8R4B6-F1
#
_cell.length_a   1.000
_cell.length_b   1.000
_cell.length_c   1.000
_cell.angle_alpha   90.00
_cell.angle_beta   90.00
_cell.angle_gamma   90.00
#
_symmetry.space_group_name_H-M   'P 1'
#
loop_
_entity.id
_entity.type
_entity.pdbx_description
1 polymer ?
#
loop_
_entity_poly.entity_id
_entity_poly.type
_entity_poly.pdbx_seq_one_letter_code
_entity_poly.pdbx_strand_id
1 'polypeptide(L)'
;MIRMMILPLLVVLLAAPGYLHPAQEPKEKANKCSPELGDHIARVCSHSGSTLTEFSDCTYTCQRPQSGSQSSWTKYNLPDGLPCGNCRECCVGECTPINFNFQNPLSLKSCAK
;
A
#
# COMPACT_ATOMS: atom_id res chain seq x y z
N MET A 1 -64.26 4.35 24.88
CA MET A 1 -63.44 5.37 24.18
C MET A 1 -62.04 5.35 24.75
N ILE A 2 -61.10 4.68 24.08
CA ILE A 2 -59.68 4.73 24.43
C ILE A 2 -59.00 5.37 23.24
N ARG A 3 -58.55 6.63 23.42
CA ARG A 3 -57.87 7.40 22.38
C ARG A 3 -56.47 6.82 22.16
N MET A 4 -56.16 6.51 20.89
CA MET A 4 -54.84 6.14 20.40
C MET A 4 -53.80 7.20 20.80
N MET A 5 -52.77 6.78 21.51
CA MET A 5 -51.45 7.42 21.48
C MET A 5 -50.46 6.36 21.04
N ILE A 6 -50.33 6.18 19.73
CA ILE A 6 -49.21 5.43 19.16
C ILE A 6 -48.16 6.50 18.85
N LEU A 7 -47.26 6.68 19.81
CA LEU A 7 -46.05 7.49 19.67
C LEU A 7 -45.24 6.92 18.49
N PRO A 8 -44.94 7.67 17.42
CA PRO A 8 -44.04 7.16 16.41
C PRO A 8 -42.65 7.19 17.05
N LEU A 9 -42.12 6.02 17.41
CA LEU A 9 -40.70 5.88 17.68
C LEU A 9 -39.97 6.26 16.38
N LEU A 10 -39.53 7.51 16.33
CA LEU A 10 -38.52 7.98 15.39
C LEU A 10 -37.23 7.21 15.71
N VAL A 11 -37.08 6.07 15.05
CA VAL A 11 -35.80 5.37 14.97
C VAL A 11 -34.90 6.23 14.10
N VAL A 12 -34.20 7.16 14.74
CA VAL A 12 -33.08 7.87 14.13
C VAL A 12 -31.98 6.83 13.96
N LEU A 13 -31.91 6.23 12.78
CA LEU A 13 -30.73 5.50 12.32
C LEU A 13 -29.60 6.52 12.18
N LEU A 14 -28.83 6.70 13.24
CA LEU A 14 -27.49 7.26 13.19
C LEU A 14 -26.62 6.28 12.39
N ALA A 15 -26.71 6.35 11.06
CA ALA A 15 -25.65 5.90 10.20
C ALA A 15 -24.45 6.79 10.51
N ALA A 16 -23.61 6.36 11.47
CA ALA A 16 -22.28 6.92 11.61
C ALA A 16 -21.65 6.83 10.22
N PRO A 17 -21.19 7.95 9.61
CA PRO A 17 -20.34 7.86 8.44
C PRO A 17 -19.06 7.24 8.99
N GLY A 18 -18.98 5.91 8.95
CA GLY A 18 -17.72 5.20 9.08
C GLY A 18 -16.82 5.88 8.08
N TYR A 19 -15.81 6.58 8.58
CA TYR A 19 -14.80 7.25 7.80
C TYR A 19 -14.19 6.20 6.87
N LEU A 20 -14.76 6.05 5.68
CA LEU A 20 -14.16 5.36 4.56
C LEU A 20 -13.04 6.29 4.12
N HIS A 21 -11.91 6.24 4.84
CA HIS A 21 -10.66 6.72 4.27
C HIS A 21 -10.54 5.95 2.94
N PRO A 22 -10.57 6.63 1.78
CA PRO A 22 -10.34 5.94 0.52
C PRO A 22 -9.03 5.19 0.67
N ALA A 23 -9.02 3.90 0.33
CA ALA A 23 -7.80 3.11 0.34
C ALA A 23 -6.75 3.90 -0.44
N GLN A 24 -5.66 4.25 0.24
CA GLN A 24 -4.66 5.13 -0.36
C GLN A 24 -4.11 4.46 -1.62
N GLU A 25 -4.03 5.21 -2.71
CA GLU A 25 -3.49 4.73 -3.98
C GLU A 25 -2.14 4.03 -3.73
N PRO A 26 -1.92 2.79 -4.23
CA PRO A 26 -0.70 2.03 -3.98
C PRO A 26 0.58 2.81 -4.28
N LYS A 27 0.51 3.69 -5.30
CA LYS A 27 1.59 4.59 -5.68
C LYS A 27 1.95 5.59 -4.57
N GLU A 28 0.94 6.22 -3.97
CA GLU A 28 1.14 7.16 -2.88
C GLU A 28 1.64 6.47 -1.60
N LYS A 29 1.16 5.24 -1.34
CA LYS A 29 1.66 4.43 -0.23
C LYS A 29 3.15 4.12 -0.40
N ALA A 30 3.57 3.72 -1.59
CA ALA A 30 4.99 3.51 -1.91
C ALA A 30 5.80 4.81 -1.80
N ASN A 31 5.26 5.94 -2.25
CA ASN A 31 5.93 7.24 -2.16
C ASN A 31 6.14 7.73 -0.73
N LYS A 32 5.41 7.19 0.27
CA LYS A 32 5.70 7.44 1.69
C LYS A 32 6.99 6.77 2.16
N CYS A 33 7.46 5.72 1.48
CA CYS A 33 8.71 5.05 1.79
C CYS A 33 9.90 5.83 1.21
N SER A 34 9.78 6.26 -0.04
CA SER A 34 10.74 7.15 -0.70
C SER A 34 10.08 7.84 -1.89
N PRO A 35 10.40 9.12 -2.17
CA PRO A 35 9.95 9.78 -3.39
C PRO A 35 10.25 8.92 -4.63
N GLU A 36 9.33 8.93 -5.59
CA GLU A 36 9.42 8.21 -6.87
C GLU A 36 9.32 6.67 -6.81
N LEU A 37 9.32 6.05 -5.62
CA LEU A 37 9.19 4.58 -5.53
C LEU A 37 7.89 4.08 -6.18
N GLY A 38 6.79 4.79 -5.96
CA GLY A 38 5.50 4.48 -6.56
C GLY A 38 5.55 4.56 -8.09
N ASP A 39 6.17 5.61 -8.64
CA ASP A 39 6.32 5.75 -10.09
C ASP A 39 7.24 4.67 -10.66
N HIS A 40 8.28 4.26 -9.93
CA HIS A 40 9.16 3.17 -10.33
C HIS A 40 8.39 1.85 -10.48
N ILE A 41 7.69 1.39 -9.43
CA ILE A 41 6.96 0.11 -9.49
C ILE A 41 5.77 0.16 -10.46
N ALA A 42 5.13 1.33 -10.62
CA ALA A 42 4.08 1.52 -11.62
C ALA A 42 4.63 1.36 -13.05
N ARG A 43 5.82 1.89 -13.34
CA ARG A 43 6.51 1.68 -14.62
C ARG A 43 6.86 0.21 -14.86
N VAL A 44 7.29 -0.51 -13.82
CA VAL A 44 7.57 -1.96 -13.93
C VAL A 44 6.29 -2.71 -14.33
N CYS A 45 5.16 -2.44 -13.66
CA CYS A 45 3.88 -3.05 -14.04
C CYS A 45 3.51 -2.70 -15.49
N SER A 46 3.60 -1.42 -15.89
CA SER A 46 3.13 -0.97 -17.20
C SER A 46 3.98 -1.48 -18.36
N HIS A 47 5.29 -1.68 -18.19
CA HIS A 47 6.15 -2.34 -19.19
C HIS A 47 5.67 -3.76 -19.55
N SER A 48 4.99 -4.43 -18.61
CA SER A 48 4.36 -5.72 -18.82
C SER A 48 2.86 -5.62 -19.14
N GLY A 49 2.34 -4.47 -19.56
CA GLY A 49 0.91 -4.27 -19.85
C GLY A 49 -0.02 -4.47 -18.64
N SER A 50 0.51 -4.29 -17.43
CA SER A 50 -0.20 -4.48 -16.17
C SER A 50 -0.33 -3.16 -15.40
N THR A 51 -1.25 -3.10 -14.46
CA THR A 51 -1.48 -1.94 -13.58
C THR A 51 -1.06 -2.27 -12.16
N LEU A 52 -0.42 -1.32 -11.46
CA LEU A 52 -0.13 -1.45 -10.04
C LEU A 52 -1.45 -1.41 -9.24
N THR A 53 -1.68 -2.42 -8.41
CA THR A 53 -2.93 -2.57 -7.63
C THR A 53 -2.72 -2.64 -6.14
N GLU A 54 -1.53 -3.03 -5.70
CA GLU A 54 -1.21 -3.14 -4.29
C GLU A 54 0.26 -2.85 -4.05
N PHE A 55 0.55 -2.24 -2.91
CA PHE A 55 1.88 -2.09 -2.36
C PHE A 55 1.83 -2.43 -0.87
N SER A 56 2.71 -3.31 -0.41
CA SER A 56 2.86 -3.66 1.00
C SER A 56 4.31 -3.98 1.32
N ASP A 57 4.91 -3.13 2.15
CA ASP A 57 6.29 -3.23 2.63
C ASP A 57 7.28 -3.43 1.48
N CYS A 58 7.78 -4.65 1.31
CA CYS A 58 8.75 -5.03 0.28
C CYS A 58 8.12 -5.73 -0.91
N THR A 59 6.81 -5.62 -1.09
CA THR A 59 6.08 -6.31 -2.15
C THR A 59 5.09 -5.40 -2.84
N TYR A 60 4.84 -5.67 -4.12
CA TYR A 60 3.82 -4.99 -4.91
C TYR A 60 3.15 -5.95 -5.87
N THR A 61 1.89 -5.67 -6.19
CA THR A 61 1.07 -6.52 -7.05
C THR A 61 0.72 -5.78 -8.33
N CYS A 62 1.09 -6.36 -9.47
CA CYS A 62 0.62 -5.91 -10.78
C CYS A 62 -0.55 -6.77 -11.23
N GLN A 63 -1.62 -6.15 -11.70
CA GLN A 63 -2.76 -6.81 -12.33
C GLN A 63 -2.68 -6.65 -13.84
N ARG A 64 -2.70 -7.76 -14.57
CA ARG A 64 -2.87 -7.76 -16.02
C ARG A 64 -4.33 -8.08 -16.35
N PRO A 65 -5.04 -7.22 -17.09
CA PRO A 65 -6.33 -7.60 -17.65
C PRO A 65 -6.10 -8.66 -18.72
N GLN A 66 -6.79 -9.79 -18.60
CA GLN A 66 -6.83 -10.82 -19.63
C GLN A 66 -8.06 -10.60 -20.52
N SER A 67 -8.06 -11.11 -21.75
CA SER A 67 -9.23 -11.02 -22.63
C SER A 67 -10.44 -11.70 -21.97
N GLY A 68 -11.54 -10.96 -21.77
CA GLY A 68 -12.74 -11.43 -21.07
C GLY A 68 -12.86 -10.85 -19.65
N SER A 69 -13.39 -11.63 -18.71
CA SER A 69 -13.60 -11.23 -17.30
C SER A 69 -12.48 -11.69 -16.35
N GLN A 70 -11.44 -12.34 -16.87
CA GLN A 70 -10.34 -12.85 -16.05
C GLN A 70 -9.21 -11.82 -15.98
N SER A 71 -8.62 -11.70 -14.80
CA SER A 71 -7.39 -10.93 -14.57
C SER A 71 -6.35 -11.87 -13.99
N SER A 72 -5.09 -11.60 -14.26
CA SER A 72 -3.97 -12.27 -13.58
C SER A 72 -3.27 -11.28 -12.67
N TRP A 73 -2.91 -11.71 -11.46
CA TRP A 73 -2.17 -10.91 -10.49
C TRP A 73 -0.79 -11.50 -10.31
N THR A 74 0.23 -10.67 -10.45
CA THR A 74 1.62 -11.05 -10.20
C THR A 74 2.15 -10.24 -9.04
N LYS A 75 2.59 -10.93 -7.99
CA LYS A 75 3.25 -10.32 -6.85
C LYS A 75 4.75 -10.32 -7.07
N TYR A 76 5.38 -9.17 -6.85
CA TYR A 76 6.81 -8.96 -6.97
C TYR A 76 7.39 -8.55 -5.63
N ASN A 77 8.64 -8.95 -5.38
CA ASN A 77 9.44 -8.42 -4.29
C ASN A 77 10.23 -7.21 -4.79
N LEU A 78 10.39 -6.20 -3.93
CA LEU A 78 11.35 -5.15 -4.13
C LEU A 78 12.78 -5.74 -4.00
N PRO A 79 13.72 -5.30 -4.85
CA PRO A 79 15.14 -5.59 -4.68
C PRO A 79 15.67 -5.20 -3.30
N ASP A 80 16.70 -5.92 -2.86
CA ASP A 80 17.42 -5.61 -1.62
C ASP A 80 17.98 -4.17 -1.65
N GLY A 81 17.88 -3.47 -0.53
CA GLY A 81 18.29 -2.07 -0.39
C GLY A 81 17.24 -1.03 -0.75
N LEU A 82 16.12 -1.42 -1.38
CA LEU A 82 15.06 -0.45 -1.66
C LEU A 82 14.32 -0.04 -0.40
N PRO A 83 13.89 1.23 -0.30
CA PRO A 83 13.20 1.75 0.87
C PRO A 83 11.80 1.16 0.99
N CYS A 84 11.45 0.66 2.18
CA CYS A 84 10.12 0.14 2.52
C CYS A 84 9.47 0.91 3.68
N GLY A 85 10.19 1.87 4.27
CA GLY A 85 9.69 2.74 5.33
C GLY A 85 10.78 3.64 5.88
N ASN A 86 10.42 4.45 6.89
CA ASN A 86 11.37 5.37 7.51
C ASN A 86 12.55 4.62 8.13
N CYS A 87 13.76 4.92 7.66
CA CYS A 87 15.00 4.29 8.11
C CYS A 87 14.98 2.74 7.97
N ARG A 88 14.28 2.24 6.94
CA ARG A 88 14.14 0.80 6.66
C ARG A 88 14.35 0.49 5.19
N GLU A 89 14.90 -0.69 4.93
CA GLU A 89 15.13 -1.22 3.59
C GLU A 89 14.60 -2.65 3.46
N CYS A 90 14.37 -3.06 2.22
CA CYS A 90 14.07 -4.43 1.88
C CYS A 90 15.31 -5.30 1.92
N CYS A 91 15.21 -6.44 2.60
CA CYS A 91 16.23 -7.46 2.65
C CYS A 91 15.56 -8.84 2.56
N VAL A 92 15.81 -9.58 1.48
CA VAL A 92 15.23 -10.92 1.26
C VAL A 92 13.69 -10.91 1.38
N GLY A 93 13.07 -9.81 0.92
CA GLY A 93 11.62 -9.61 0.97
C GLY A 93 11.06 -9.12 2.32
N GLU A 94 11.90 -8.90 3.33
CA GLU A 94 11.49 -8.34 4.62
C GLU A 94 11.88 -6.87 4.74
N CYS A 95 11.02 -6.07 5.38
CA CYS A 95 11.31 -4.66 5.66
C CYS A 95 12.06 -4.52 6.97
N THR A 96 13.37 -4.31 6.90
CA THR A 96 14.28 -4.33 8.06
C THR A 96 14.87 -2.94 8.35
N PRO A 97 15.25 -2.64 9.61
CA PRO A 97 15.92 -1.39 9.94
C PRO A 97 17.31 -1.27 9.31
N ILE A 98 17.62 -0.10 8.76
CA ILE A 98 18.98 0.23 8.32
C ILE A 98 19.83 0.52 9.56
N ASN A 99 21.02 -0.07 9.62
CA ASN A 99 21.98 0.22 10.69
C ASN A 99 22.93 1.35 10.25
N PHE A 100 22.75 2.53 10.85
CA PHE A 100 23.64 3.66 10.66
C PHE A 100 24.89 3.52 11.54
N ASN A 101 26.06 3.75 10.96
CA ASN A 101 27.27 3.89 11.74
C ASN A 101 27.48 5.37 12.09
N PHE A 102 27.18 5.76 13.32
CA PHE A 102 27.29 7.15 13.76
C PHE A 102 28.73 7.68 13.81
N GLN A 103 29.76 6.82 13.73
CA GLN A 103 31.15 7.27 13.61
C GLN A 103 31.50 7.75 12.20
N ASN A 104 30.81 7.23 11.17
CA ASN A 104 30.96 7.67 9.80
C ASN A 104 29.55 7.86 9.18
N PRO A 105 29.05 9.11 9.12
CA PRO A 105 27.69 9.41 8.68
C PRO A 105 27.40 9.05 7.21
N LEU A 106 28.44 8.74 6.42
CA LEU A 106 28.30 8.25 5.05
C LEU A 106 28.21 6.72 4.96
N SER A 107 28.43 6.01 6.08
CA SER A 107 28.36 4.56 6.12
C SER A 107 27.06 4.08 6.74
N LEU A 108 26.28 3.40 5.91
CA LEU A 108 25.11 2.62 6.28
C LEU A 108 25.47 1.14 6.06
N LYS A 109 25.07 0.29 6.99
CA LYS A 109 25.10 -1.16 6.77
C LYS A 109 23.79 -1.54 6.09
N SER A 110 23.85 -1.61 4.77
CA SER A 110 22.77 -2.10 3.92
C SER A 110 22.93 -3.60 3.63
N CYS A 111 21.83 -4.31 3.41
CA CYS A 111 21.84 -5.66 2.86
C CYS A 111 21.95 -5.73 1.32
N ALA A 112 21.89 -4.58 0.63
CA ALA A 112 22.15 -4.51 -0.80
C ALA A 112 23.58 -5.01 -1.11
N LYS A 113 23.71 -5.85 -2.13
CA LYS A 113 24.99 -6.37 -2.62
C LYS A 113 25.38 -5.73 -3.94
#